data_AF-A0A151UG22-F1
#
_entry.id   AF-A0A151UG22-F1
#
_cell.length_a   1.000
_cell.length_b   1.000
_cell.length_c   1.000
_cell.angle_alpha   90.00
_cell.angle_beta   90.00
_cell.angle_gamma   90.00
#
_symmetry.space_group_name_H-M   'P 1'
#
loop_
_entity.id
_entity.type
_entity.pdbx_description
1 polymer ?
#
loop_
_entity_poly.entity_id
_entity_poly.type
_entity_poly.pdbx_seq_one_letter_code
_entity_poly.pdbx_strand_id
1 'polypeptide(L)' 'KNDLVINVLGKHVTFKMIENKIQCDWTKSRVVRIKNMLEDFFLVQFAIQEDYRHAFYERPWMIVDDYIVVEVKTILYSNY' A
#
# COMPACT_ATOMS: atom_id res chain seq x y z
N LYS A 1 -15.00 0.91 -1.50
CA LYS A 1 -13.86 1.26 -0.62
C LYS A 1 -12.63 0.64 -1.25
N ASN A 2 -11.66 1.46 -1.67
CA ASN A 2 -10.46 1.03 -2.41
C ASN A 2 -9.23 1.27 -1.51
N ASP A 3 -9.25 0.67 -0.32
CA ASP A 3 -8.25 0.89 0.71
C ASP A 3 -7.41 -0.39 0.85
N LEU A 4 -6.08 -0.24 0.92
CA LEU A 4 -5.13 -1.32 1.20
C LEU A 4 -4.29 -0.97 2.41
N VAL A 5 -4.12 -1.94 3.30
CA VAL A 5 -3.10 -1.85 4.34
C VAL A 5 -1.84 -2.56 3.84
N ILE A 6 -0.70 -1.91 3.97
CA ILE A 6 0.59 -2.46 3.57
C ILE A 6 1.41 -2.64 4.83
N ASN A 7 2.09 -3.78 4.94
CA ASN A 7 3.12 -4.02 5.93
C ASN A 7 4.41 -4.41 5.20
N VAL A 8 5.53 -3.78 5.55
CA VAL A 8 6.84 -4.19 5.02
C VAL A 8 7.54 -5.05 6.06
N LEU A 9 7.77 -6.32 5.72
CA LEU A 9 8.43 -7.24 6.63
C LEU A 9 9.96 -7.11 6.51
N GLY A 10 10.62 -7.17 7.66
CA GLY A 10 12.08 -7.40 7.72
C GLY A 10 12.97 -6.16 7.71
N LYS A 11 12.46 -4.97 7.37
CA LYS A 11 13.22 -3.70 7.47
C LYS A 11 12.31 -2.51 7.74
N HIS A 12 12.84 -1.53 8.46
CA HIS A 12 12.22 -0.22 8.58
C HIS A 12 12.23 0.48 7.21
N VAL A 13 11.04 0.81 6.71
CA VAL A 13 10.89 1.54 5.46
C VAL A 13 10.36 2.92 5.75
N THR A 14 11.05 3.94 5.23
CA THR A 14 10.59 5.32 5.40
C THR A 14 9.32 5.56 4.57
N PHE A 15 8.46 6.46 5.05
CA PHE A 15 7.26 6.87 4.32
C PHE A 15 7.54 7.26 2.86
N LYS A 16 8.65 7.98 2.62
CA LYS A 16 9.05 8.42 1.28
C LYS A 16 9.37 7.26 0.33
N MET A 17 9.94 6.16 0.84
CA MET A 17 10.23 4.97 0.02
C MET A 17 8.94 4.28 -0.41
N ILE A 18 7.99 4.12 0.50
CA ILE A 18 6.67 3.55 0.22
C ILE A 18 5.89 4.45 -0.75
N GLU A 19 5.90 5.76 -0.50
CA GLU A 19 5.24 6.74 -1.35
C GLU A 19 5.75 6.68 -2.79
N ASN A 20 7.07 6.73 -2.97
CA ASN A 20 7.69 6.61 -4.29
C ASN A 20 7.32 5.29 -4.96
N LYS A 21 7.35 4.17 -4.23
CA LYS A 21 7.03 2.85 -4.78
C LYS A 21 5.60 2.78 -5.28
N ILE A 22 4.63 3.24 -4.48
CA ILE A 22 3.21 3.22 -4.85
C ILE A 22 2.95 4.16 -6.05
N GLN A 23 3.58 5.33 -6.06
CA GLN A 23 3.44 6.30 -7.16
C GLN A 23 4.06 5.81 -8.47
N CYS A 24 5.15 5.05 -8.41
CA CYS A 24 5.81 4.52 -9.61
C CYS A 24 5.17 3.22 -10.11
N ASP A 25 4.81 2.32 -9.21
CA ASP A 25 4.51 0.93 -9.59
C ASP A 25 3.03 0.62 -9.49
N TRP A 26 2.29 1.22 -8.55
CA TRP A 26 0.93 0.78 -8.22
C TRP A 26 -0.16 1.70 -8.77
N THR A 27 0.20 2.92 -9.17
CA THR A 27 -0.77 3.93 -9.57
C THR A 27 -0.44 4.48 -10.95
N LYS A 28 -1.33 4.22 -11.91
CA LYS A 28 -1.22 4.84 -13.24
C LYS A 28 -1.73 6.27 -13.22
N SER A 29 -2.68 6.56 -12.33
CA SER A 29 -3.26 7.89 -12.17
C SER A 29 -2.45 8.83 -11.27
N ARG A 30 -1.54 8.29 -10.45
CA ARG A 30 -0.83 8.99 -9.34
C ARG A 30 -1.75 9.65 -8.30
N VAL A 31 -3.06 9.39 -8.33
CA VAL A 31 -4.01 9.93 -7.35
C VAL A 31 -4.22 8.91 -6.24
N VAL A 32 -3.32 8.92 -5.27
CA VAL A 32 -3.35 8.02 -4.11
C VAL A 32 -3.09 8.78 -2.83
N ARG A 33 -3.80 8.42 -1.76
CA ARG A 33 -3.53 8.95 -0.42
C ARG A 33 -2.89 7.87 0.42
N ILE A 34 -1.73 8.19 0.99
CA ILE A 34 -0.98 7.27 1.84
C ILE A 34 -0.95 7.88 3.24
N LYS A 35 -1.36 7.10 4.24
CA LYS A 35 -1.27 7.48 5.65
C LYS A 35 -0.31 6.54 6.36
N ASN A 36 0.65 7.11 7.07
CA ASN A 36 1.49 6.34 7.97
C ASN A 36 0.65 5.89 9.18
N MET A 37 0.72 4.62 9.53
CA MET A 37 0.12 4.07 10.75
C MET A 37 1.24 3.70 11.74
N LEU A 38 0.90 2.99 12.82
CA LEU A 38 1.88 2.47 13.77
C LEU A 38 2.61 1.24 13.18
N GLU A 39 3.79 0.92 13.70
CA GLU A 39 4.50 -0.36 13.44
C GLU A 39 4.78 -0.68 11.95
N ASP A 40 5.21 0.30 11.16
CA ASP A 40 5.54 0.13 9.73
C ASP A 40 4.33 -0.32 8.87
N PHE A 41 3.11 -0.07 9.35
CA PHE A 41 1.89 -0.20 8.57
C PHE A 41 1.55 1.10 7.82
N PHE A 42 1.06 0.95 6.59
CA PHE A 42 0.65 2.08 5.75
C PHE A 42 -0.75 1.85 5.19
N LEU A 43 -1.64 2.82 5.35
CA LEU A 43 -2.94 2.81 4.70
C LEU A 43 -2.86 3.54 3.36
N VAL A 44 -3.24 2.85 2.30
CA VAL A 44 -3.21 3.35 0.92
C VAL A 44 -4.62 3.38 0.37
N GLN A 45 -5.07 4.57 0.04
CA GLN A 45 -6.41 4.82 -0.47
C GLN A 45 -6.32 5.23 -1.93
N PHE A 46 -6.79 4.36 -2.81
CA PHE A 46 -6.76 4.58 -4.25
C PHE A 46 -7.98 5.38 -4.68
N ALA A 47 -7.78 6.42 -5.51
CA ALA A 47 -8.88 7.20 -6.04
C ALA A 47 -9.73 6.41 -7.05
N ILE A 48 -9.11 5.50 -7.80
CA ILE A 48 -9.76 4.71 -8.85
C ILE A 48 -9.64 3.21 -8.58
N GLN A 49 -10.62 2.44 -9.06
CA GLN A 49 -10.70 1.01 -8.80
C GLN A 49 -9.63 0.23 -9.57
N GLU A 50 -9.20 0.73 -10.72
CA GLU A 50 -8.20 0.13 -11.58
C GLU A 50 -6.84 0.05 -10.89
N ASP A 51 -6.39 1.14 -10.27
CA ASP A 51 -5.13 1.18 -9.51
C ASP A 51 -5.20 0.25 -8.28
N TYR A 52 -6.35 0.18 -7.59
CA TYR A 52 -6.57 -0.78 -6.51
C TYR A 52 -6.47 -2.23 -7.00
N ARG A 53 -7.14 -2.57 -8.11
CA ARG A 53 -7.10 -3.92 -8.69
C ARG A 53 -5.68 -4.28 -9.12
N HIS A 54 -4.98 -3.36 -9.76
CA HIS A 54 -3.59 -3.54 -10.16
C HIS A 54 -2.69 -3.84 -8.95
N ALA A 55 -2.75 -3.00 -7.91
CA ALA A 55 -1.98 -3.21 -6.67
C ALA A 55 -2.35 -4.52 -5.94
N PHE A 56 -3.62 -4.92 -5.97
CA PHE A 56 -4.12 -6.11 -5.28
C PHE A 56 -3.80 -7.42 -6.02
N TYR A 57 -4.01 -7.47 -7.34
CA TYR A 57 -3.91 -8.71 -8.12
C TYR A 57 -2.50 -8.99 -8.64
N GLU A 58 -1.65 -7.98 -8.86
CA GLU A 58 -0.32 -8.16 -9.47
C GLU A 58 0.81 -8.41 -8.45
N ARG A 59 0.47 -9.00 -7.30
CA ARG A 59 1.45 -9.44 -6.29
C ARG A 59 2.34 -10.56 -6.87
N PRO A 60 3.63 -10.67 -6.48
CA PRO A 60 4.31 -10.04 -5.35
C PRO A 60 5.04 -8.72 -5.68
N TRP A 61 4.98 -7.76 -4.76
CA TRP A 61 5.70 -6.48 -4.87
C TRP A 61 6.94 -6.49 -3.96
N MET A 62 8.09 -6.04 -4.47
CA MET A 62 9.36 -5.98 -3.73
C MET A 62 9.87 -4.54 -3.62
N ILE A 63 10.36 -4.13 -2.45
CA ILE A 63 11.11 -2.87 -2.24
C ILE A 63 12.54 -3.25 -1.85
N VAL A 64 13.52 -2.84 -2.66
CA VAL A 64 14.96 -3.00 -2.38
C VAL A 64 15.33 -4.47 -2.07
N ASP A 65 14.96 -5.38 -2.98
CA ASP A 65 15.23 -6.82 -2.89
C ASP A 65 14.63 -7.56 -1.68
N ASP A 66 13.81 -6.87 -0.87
CA ASP A 66 13.06 -7.43 0.26
C ASP A 66 11.55 -7.40 0.01
N TYR A 67 10.85 -8.37 0.62
CA TYR A 67 9.44 -8.65 0.37
C TYR A 67 8.51 -7.62 1.03
N ILE A 68 7.69 -6.93 0.24
CA ILE A 68 6.51 -6.25 0.79
C ILE A 68 5.41 -7.31 0.94
N VAL A 69 4.84 -7.43 2.13
CA VAL A 69 3.60 -8.19 2.30
C VAL A 69 2.44 -7.21 2.27
N VAL A 70 1.76 -7.13 1.13
CA VAL A 70 0.51 -6.40 1.03
C VAL A 70 -0.57 -7.18 1.81
N GLU A 71 -0.83 -6.83 3.05
CA GLU A 71 -1.89 -7.49 3.81
C GLU A 71 -3.22 -6.79 3.56
N VAL A 72 -4.06 -7.42 2.72
CA VAL A 72 -5.34 -6.84 2.38
C VAL A 72 -6.32 -7.11 3.51
N LYS A 73 -6.32 -6.24 4.51
CA LYS A 73 -7.38 -6.23 5.52
C LYS A 73 -8.56 -5.46 4.97
N THR A 74 -9.60 -6.19 4.56
CA THR A 74 -10.95 -5.61 4.47
C THR A 74 -11.28 -5.08 5.86
N ILE A 75 -11.35 -3.76 5.99
CA ILE A 75 -11.59 -3.10 7.29
C ILE A 75 -12.98 -3.54 7.78
N LEU A 76 -13.02 -4.54 8.67
CA LEU A 76 -14.19 -4.86 9.49
C LEU A 76 -14.37 -3.84 10.63
N TYR A 77 -13.45 -2.90 10.79
CA TYR A 77 -13.50 -1.85 11.80
C TYR A 77 -14.04 -0.55 11.21
N SER A 78 -15.30 -0.57 10.75
CA SER A 78 -16.10 0.66 10.72
C SER A 78 -16.63 0.85 12.13
N ASN A 79 -15.83 1.41 13.05
CA ASN A 79 -16.22 1.99 14.34
C ASN A 79 -14.96 2.33 15.14
N TYR A 80 -14.24 3.39 14.78
CA TYR A 80 -13.54 4.33 15.67
C TYR A 80 -13.26 5.60 14.88
#